data_AF-A0A0D0JMK4-F1
#
_entry.id   AF-A0A0D0JMK4-F1
#
_cell.length_a   1.000
_cell.length_b   1.000
_cell.length_c   1.000
_cell.angle_alpha   90.00
_cell.angle_beta   90.00
_cell.angle_gamma   90.00
#
_symmetry.space_group_name_H-M   'P 1'
#
loop_
_entity.id
_entity.type
_entity.pdbx_description
1 polymer ?
#
loop_
_entity_poly.entity_id
_entity_poly.type
_entity_poly.pdbx_seq_one_letter_code
_entity_poly.pdbx_strand_id
1 'polypeptide(L)'
;MSCLGVHFALSNEDVVNIRAIDNEQERLAYLQEEIEDRYLDEPSTYAAESDKAWDAMHRTLTDGRLTWDGGAYPLNHVVLAGELLYTEDDYIMSLKSPTQVRDINTELEKITKESFRKRYLSISPSEYGMELSDDDFSYTWEWFENVRQLYRRAVAENLHVLFTADQ
;
A
#
# COMPACT_ATOMS: atom_id res chain seq x y z
N MET A 1 -2.52 -14.25 -11.65
CA MET A 1 -1.94 -13.27 -10.73
C MET A 1 -1.82 -13.88 -9.35
N SER A 2 -0.73 -13.59 -8.67
CA SER A 2 -0.45 -13.94 -7.28
C SER A 2 -1.06 -12.95 -6.28
N CYS A 3 -1.43 -11.75 -6.76
CA CYS A 3 -2.06 -10.66 -6.01
C CYS A 3 -1.22 -10.16 -4.82
N LEU A 4 0.08 -10.01 -5.06
CA LEU A 4 1.06 -9.59 -4.06
C LEU A 4 1.18 -8.07 -4.06
N GLY A 5 0.92 -7.45 -2.93
CA GLY A 5 1.05 -6.02 -2.76
C GLY A 5 2.42 -5.62 -2.28
N VAL A 6 2.98 -4.53 -2.82
CA VAL A 6 4.25 -3.96 -2.35
C VAL A 6 4.12 -2.44 -2.23
N HIS A 7 4.73 -1.87 -1.20
CA HIS A 7 4.86 -0.43 -1.01
C HIS A 7 6.33 0.00 -1.18
N PHE A 8 6.59 1.04 -1.97
CA PHE A 8 7.92 1.60 -2.18
C PHE A 8 7.98 3.04 -1.67
N ALA A 9 9.01 3.38 -0.89
CA ALA A 9 9.30 4.75 -0.49
C ALA A 9 10.23 5.41 -1.52
N LEU A 10 9.64 6.15 -2.46
CA LEU A 10 10.34 6.66 -3.64
C LEU A 10 10.86 8.08 -3.47
N SER A 11 12.05 8.33 -4.01
CA SER A 11 12.60 9.68 -4.15
C SER A 11 11.79 10.53 -5.13
N ASN A 12 11.97 11.86 -5.09
CA ASN A 12 11.36 12.74 -6.09
C ASN A 12 11.88 12.44 -7.50
N GLU A 13 13.14 12.03 -7.64
CA GLU A 13 13.74 11.68 -8.93
C GLU A 13 13.08 10.44 -9.52
N ASP A 14 12.88 9.40 -8.71
CA ASP A 14 12.19 8.18 -9.15
C ASP A 14 10.75 8.46 -9.59
N VAL A 15 10.04 9.30 -8.84
CA VAL A 15 8.67 9.72 -9.20
C VAL A 15 8.64 10.54 -10.49
N VAL A 16 9.62 11.41 -10.72
CA VAL A 16 9.75 12.15 -11.99
C VAL A 16 9.99 11.17 -13.14
N ASN A 17 10.88 10.18 -12.96
CA ASN A 17 11.22 9.22 -13.99
C ASN A 17 10.03 8.33 -14.38
N ILE A 18 9.35 7.73 -13.40
CA ILE A 18 8.20 6.85 -13.69
C ILE A 18 7.02 7.61 -14.30
N ARG A 19 6.78 8.86 -13.90
CA ARG A 19 5.74 9.71 -14.49
C ARG A 19 6.06 10.19 -15.89
N ALA A 20 7.34 10.29 -16.26
CA ALA A 20 7.76 10.72 -17.59
C ALA A 20 7.52 9.66 -18.67
N ILE A 21 7.22 8.42 -18.28
CA ILE A 21 6.88 7.35 -19.20
C ILE A 21 5.39 7.47 -19.55
N ASP A 22 5.08 7.82 -20.80
CA ASP A 22 3.70 8.06 -21.25
C ASP A 22 2.88 6.77 -21.38
N ASN A 23 3.50 5.70 -21.86
CA ASN A 23 2.84 4.41 -22.05
C ASN A 23 2.76 3.63 -20.74
N GLU A 24 1.55 3.22 -20.32
CA GLU A 24 1.36 2.55 -19.03
C GLU A 24 2.06 1.19 -18.94
N GLN A 25 2.21 0.48 -20.06
CA GLN A 25 2.88 -0.82 -20.08
C GLN A 25 4.39 -0.71 -20.03
N GLU A 26 4.96 0.29 -20.69
CA GLU A 26 6.36 0.64 -20.51
C GLU A 26 6.63 1.12 -19.08
N ARG A 27 5.66 1.83 -18.47
CA ARG A 27 5.74 2.26 -17.07
C ARG A 27 5.69 1.07 -16.11
N LEU A 28 4.85 0.06 -16.40
CA LEU A 28 4.81 -1.20 -15.67
C LEU A 28 6.11 -1.98 -15.80
N ALA A 29 6.66 -2.11 -17.00
CA ALA A 29 7.95 -2.72 -17.21
C ALA A 29 9.06 -1.98 -16.43
N TYR A 30 9.06 -0.65 -16.45
CA TYR A 30 10.02 0.15 -15.67
C TYR A 30 9.87 -0.06 -14.15
N LEU A 31 8.65 -0.13 -13.63
CA LEU A 31 8.43 -0.47 -12.23
C LEU A 31 9.07 -1.84 -11.91
N GLN A 32 8.78 -2.87 -12.70
CA GLN A 32 9.22 -4.24 -12.44
C GLN A 32 10.73 -4.45 -12.64
N GLU A 33 11.32 -3.81 -13.66
CA GLU A 33 12.73 -4.03 -14.01
C GLU A 33 13.69 -3.07 -13.30
N GLU A 34 13.24 -1.87 -12.90
CA GLU A 34 14.15 -0.82 -12.38
C GLU A 34 13.83 -0.40 -10.94
N ILE A 35 12.56 -0.36 -10.55
CA ILE A 35 12.16 0.02 -9.19
C ILE A 35 12.17 -1.22 -8.29
N GLU A 36 11.51 -2.31 -8.68
CA GLU A 36 11.47 -3.54 -7.88
C GLU A 36 12.88 -4.10 -7.66
N ASP A 37 13.66 -4.32 -8.71
CA ASP A 37 15.05 -4.82 -8.62
C ASP A 37 15.89 -3.97 -7.64
N ARG A 38 15.81 -2.64 -7.74
CA ARG A 38 16.62 -1.75 -6.89
C ARG A 38 16.16 -1.70 -5.43
N TYR A 39 14.85 -1.70 -5.19
CA TYR A 39 14.29 -1.46 -3.86
C TYR A 39 14.03 -2.74 -3.06
N LEU A 40 13.81 -3.87 -3.74
CA LEU A 40 13.64 -5.18 -3.10
C LEU A 40 14.98 -5.85 -2.80
N ASP A 41 16.01 -5.64 -3.62
CA ASP A 41 17.35 -6.18 -3.34
C ASP A 41 18.06 -5.40 -2.22
N GLU A 42 18.58 -4.18 -2.48
CA GLU A 42 19.18 -3.33 -1.44
C GLU A 42 19.12 -1.82 -1.79
N PRO A 43 18.64 -0.94 -0.86
CA PRO A 43 18.29 -1.22 0.52
C PRO A 43 16.82 -1.62 0.66
N SER A 44 16.56 -2.86 1.07
CA SER A 44 15.21 -3.41 1.33
C SER A 44 14.37 -2.59 2.31
N THR A 45 14.99 -1.70 3.08
CA THR A 45 14.31 -0.78 4.00
C THR A 45 13.44 0.30 3.34
N TYR A 46 13.54 0.48 2.01
CA TYR A 46 12.68 1.39 1.24
C TYR A 46 11.59 0.66 0.46
N ALA A 47 11.43 -0.65 0.68
CA ALA A 47 10.29 -1.41 0.25
C ALA A 47 9.63 -2.09 1.47
N ALA A 48 8.32 -2.26 1.41
CA ALA A 48 7.60 -3.12 2.32
C ALA A 48 6.64 -3.96 1.51
N GLU A 49 6.93 -5.25 1.43
CA GLU A 49 5.94 -6.21 0.96
C GLU A 49 4.75 -6.22 1.92
N SER A 50 3.56 -6.36 1.36
CA SER A 50 2.32 -6.59 2.07
C SER A 50 1.65 -7.91 1.63
N ASP A 51 2.26 -8.63 0.68
CA ASP A 51 1.80 -9.92 0.15
C ASP A 51 0.29 -9.84 -0.14
N LYS A 52 -0.54 -10.84 0.15
CA LYS A 52 -2.00 -10.79 -0.03
C LYS A 52 -2.73 -9.99 1.05
N ALA A 53 -2.02 -9.53 2.08
CA ALA A 53 -2.64 -8.82 3.19
C ALA A 53 -3.10 -7.40 2.82
N TRP A 54 -2.69 -6.84 1.68
CA TRP A 54 -3.09 -5.49 1.27
C TRP A 54 -4.62 -5.32 1.17
N ASP A 55 -5.37 -6.35 0.77
CA ASP A 55 -6.84 -6.30 0.69
C ASP A 55 -7.45 -6.15 2.10
N ALA A 56 -7.15 -7.08 3.01
CA ALA A 56 -7.60 -7.00 4.39
C ALA A 56 -7.13 -5.70 5.07
N MET A 57 -5.90 -5.27 4.79
CA MET A 57 -5.35 -4.03 5.29
C MET A 57 -6.17 -2.82 4.81
N HIS A 58 -6.47 -2.75 3.51
CA HIS A 58 -7.28 -1.67 2.94
C HIS A 58 -8.67 -1.64 3.58
N ARG A 59 -9.36 -2.79 3.64
CA ARG A 59 -10.68 -2.90 4.26
C ARG A 59 -10.67 -2.48 5.73
N THR A 60 -9.65 -2.92 6.48
CA THR A 60 -9.51 -2.64 7.92
C THR A 60 -9.29 -1.14 8.19
N LEU A 61 -8.55 -0.46 7.31
CA LEU A 61 -8.19 0.95 7.45
C LEU A 61 -9.28 1.90 6.92
N THR A 62 -10.25 1.38 6.17
CA THR A 62 -11.33 2.15 5.53
C THR A 62 -12.69 1.84 6.13
N ASP A 63 -13.69 1.59 5.29
CA ASP A 63 -15.09 1.32 5.64
C ASP A 63 -15.44 -0.18 5.55
N GLY A 64 -14.43 -1.05 5.45
CA GLY A 64 -14.60 -2.51 5.37
C GLY A 64 -14.71 -3.04 3.93
N ARG A 65 -14.70 -2.18 2.91
CA ARG A 65 -14.91 -2.56 1.51
C ARG A 65 -13.64 -2.36 0.68
N LEU A 66 -13.45 -3.20 -0.33
CA LEU A 66 -12.38 -3.04 -1.31
C LEU A 66 -12.84 -2.11 -2.44
N THR A 67 -12.71 -0.80 -2.22
CA THR A 67 -13.10 0.23 -3.20
C THR A 67 -12.08 1.35 -3.25
N TRP A 68 -11.97 2.02 -4.40
CA TRP A 68 -11.01 3.11 -4.64
C TRP A 68 -11.28 4.37 -3.80
N ASP A 69 -12.55 4.65 -3.53
CA ASP A 69 -13.02 5.86 -2.84
C ASP A 69 -13.57 5.59 -1.43
N GLY A 70 -13.59 4.33 -0.98
CA GLY A 70 -14.09 3.92 0.34
C GLY A 70 -13.29 4.49 1.50
N GLY A 71 -13.97 4.64 2.64
CA GLY A 71 -13.38 5.20 3.87
C GLY A 71 -13.13 6.71 3.81
N ALA A 72 -12.17 7.18 4.61
CA ALA A 72 -11.86 8.60 4.74
C ALA A 72 -10.36 8.87 4.74
N TYR A 73 -9.99 10.02 4.19
CA TYR A 73 -8.63 10.53 4.28
C TYR A 73 -8.22 10.73 5.76
N PRO A 74 -7.00 10.36 6.16
CA PRO A 74 -5.90 9.87 5.33
C PRO A 74 -5.80 8.34 5.21
N LEU A 75 -6.50 7.56 6.02
CA LEU A 75 -6.30 6.10 6.09
C LEU A 75 -6.68 5.35 4.81
N ASN A 76 -7.63 5.86 4.02
CA ASN A 76 -7.97 5.27 2.72
C ASN A 76 -6.86 5.40 1.66
N HIS A 77 -5.83 6.22 1.92
CA HIS A 77 -4.65 6.35 1.07
C HIS A 77 -3.49 5.44 1.52
N VAL A 78 -3.66 4.55 2.48
CA VAL A 78 -2.55 3.67 2.89
C VAL A 78 -2.20 2.65 1.80
N VAL A 79 -3.23 2.03 1.23
CA VAL A 79 -3.12 1.01 0.17
C VAL A 79 -3.58 1.58 -1.16
N LEU A 80 -4.87 1.85 -1.33
CA LEU A 80 -5.42 2.43 -2.57
C LEU A 80 -5.44 3.99 -2.55
N ALA A 81 -6.45 4.58 -3.21
CA ALA A 81 -6.64 6.02 -3.42
C ALA A 81 -5.41 6.71 -4.04
N GLY A 82 -5.17 8.00 -3.77
CA GLY A 82 -4.02 8.71 -4.32
C GLY A 82 -4.06 8.93 -5.84
N GLU A 83 -2.88 9.14 -6.43
CA GLU A 83 -2.72 9.32 -7.87
C GLU A 83 -2.51 7.96 -8.54
N LEU A 84 -3.36 7.62 -9.51
CA LEU A 84 -3.19 6.41 -10.31
C LEU A 84 -2.12 6.63 -11.38
N LEU A 85 -1.11 5.77 -11.37
CA LEU A 85 -0.09 5.71 -12.41
C LEU A 85 -0.31 4.54 -13.37
N TYR A 86 -1.38 3.79 -13.22
CA TYR A 86 -1.73 2.68 -14.10
C TYR A 86 -3.24 2.46 -13.98
N THR A 87 -3.92 2.28 -15.11
CA THR A 87 -5.39 2.32 -15.18
C THR A 87 -6.03 1.08 -15.81
N GLU A 88 -5.25 0.17 -16.38
CA GLU A 88 -5.74 -1.14 -16.81
C GLU A 88 -6.03 -2.05 -15.60
N ASP A 89 -6.75 -3.16 -15.82
CA ASP A 89 -7.35 -3.98 -14.77
C ASP A 89 -6.44 -5.09 -14.22
N ASP A 90 -5.27 -5.31 -14.80
CA ASP A 90 -4.31 -6.36 -14.46
C ASP A 90 -3.26 -5.95 -13.42
N TYR A 91 -3.20 -4.66 -13.08
CA TYR A 91 -2.22 -4.14 -12.14
C TYR A 91 -2.70 -2.87 -11.43
N ILE A 92 -2.17 -2.61 -10.24
CA ILE A 92 -2.43 -1.39 -9.45
C ILE A 92 -1.13 -0.61 -9.33
N MET A 93 -1.18 0.71 -9.60
CA MET A 93 -0.13 1.65 -9.20
C MET A 93 -0.75 2.90 -8.61
N SER A 94 -0.57 3.09 -7.31
CA SER A 94 -1.19 4.18 -6.57
C SER A 94 -0.15 4.97 -5.76
N LEU A 95 0.12 6.19 -6.20
CA LEU A 95 1.15 7.07 -5.69
C LEU A 95 0.59 8.07 -4.67
N LYS A 96 1.33 8.25 -3.58
CA LYS A 96 1.06 9.20 -2.50
C LYS A 96 2.20 10.21 -2.43
N SER A 97 1.83 11.49 -2.45
CA SER A 97 2.77 12.61 -2.28
C SER A 97 3.37 12.66 -0.87
N PRO A 98 4.53 13.32 -0.65
CA PRO A 98 5.14 13.43 0.68
C PRO A 98 4.23 14.08 1.72
N THR A 99 3.34 14.99 1.29
CA THR A 99 2.30 15.57 2.17
C THR A 99 1.29 14.52 2.60
N GLN A 100 0.77 13.72 1.66
CA GLN A 100 -0.14 12.63 2.00
C GLN A 100 0.53 11.58 2.89
N VAL A 101 1.79 11.24 2.62
CA VAL A 101 2.58 10.30 3.43
C VAL A 101 2.68 10.76 4.89
N ARG A 102 2.89 12.06 5.14
CA ARG A 102 2.89 12.62 6.50
C ARG A 102 1.55 12.51 7.22
N ASP A 103 0.47 12.85 6.52
CA ASP A 103 -0.87 12.81 7.08
C ASP A 103 -1.29 11.35 7.36
N ILE A 104 -0.97 10.43 6.44
CA ILE A 104 -1.16 8.98 6.62
C ILE A 104 -0.40 8.49 7.84
N ASN A 105 0.91 8.74 7.91
CA ASN A 105 1.74 8.27 9.01
C ASN A 105 1.24 8.79 10.38
N THR A 106 0.73 10.01 10.42
CA THR A 106 0.15 10.59 11.65
C THR A 106 -1.03 9.77 12.18
N GLU A 107 -1.90 9.25 11.31
CA GLU A 107 -3.00 8.38 11.74
C GLU A 107 -2.55 6.93 11.96
N LEU A 108 -1.60 6.43 11.15
CA LEU A 108 -1.03 5.09 11.35
C LEU A 108 -0.38 4.95 12.74
N GLU A 109 0.28 5.99 13.25
CA GLU A 109 0.89 5.97 14.58
C GLU A 109 -0.10 5.88 15.74
N LYS A 110 -1.37 6.23 15.51
CA LYS A 110 -2.43 6.13 16.51
C LYS A 110 -3.06 4.73 16.56
N ILE A 111 -2.82 3.91 15.54
CA ILE A 111 -3.41 2.58 15.44
C ILE A 111 -2.67 1.62 16.37
N THR A 112 -3.44 1.04 17.29
CA THR A 112 -3.00 -0.07 18.14
C THR A 112 -3.48 -1.40 17.55
N LYS A 113 -2.78 -2.50 17.89
CA LYS A 113 -3.18 -3.86 17.49
C LYS A 113 -4.63 -4.18 17.88
N GLU A 114 -5.07 -3.73 19.06
CA GLU A 114 -6.45 -3.91 19.53
C GLU A 114 -7.46 -3.13 18.65
N SER A 115 -7.18 -1.85 18.37
CA SER A 115 -8.06 -1.04 17.52
C SER A 115 -8.12 -1.54 16.08
N PHE A 116 -7.00 -2.07 15.56
CA PHE A 116 -6.92 -2.68 14.24
C PHE A 116 -7.71 -3.99 14.21
N ARG A 117 -7.56 -4.86 15.22
CA ARG A 117 -8.34 -6.11 15.34
C ARG A 117 -9.84 -5.84 15.38
N LYS A 118 -10.27 -4.83 16.14
CA LYS A 118 -11.68 -4.46 16.21
C LYS A 118 -12.24 -4.05 14.85
N ARG A 119 -11.46 -3.32 14.05
CA ARG A 119 -11.84 -2.91 12.68
C ARG A 119 -11.84 -4.09 11.72
N TYR A 120 -10.81 -4.95 11.79
CA TYR A 120 -10.72 -6.17 11.00
C TYR A 120 -11.93 -7.09 11.21
N LEU A 121 -12.33 -7.30 12.48
CA LEU A 121 -13.52 -8.09 12.83
C LEU A 121 -14.86 -7.46 12.40
N SER A 122 -14.86 -6.21 11.93
CA SER A 122 -16.05 -5.54 11.39
C SER A 122 -16.19 -5.66 9.87
N ILE A 123 -15.19 -6.23 9.20
CA ILE A 123 -15.26 -6.54 7.77
C ILE A 123 -16.38 -7.57 7.53
N SER A 124 -17.07 -7.47 6.41
CA SER A 124 -18.02 -8.49 6.00
C SER A 124 -17.28 -9.72 5.46
N PRO A 125 -17.37 -10.91 6.10
CA PRO A 125 -16.68 -12.12 5.61
C PRO A 125 -17.09 -12.50 4.19
N SER A 126 -18.35 -12.26 3.83
CA SER A 126 -18.85 -12.56 2.47
C SER A 126 -18.28 -11.62 1.41
N GLU A 127 -17.99 -10.36 1.75
CA GLU A 127 -17.35 -9.43 0.82
C GLU A 127 -15.82 -9.60 0.78
N TYR A 128 -15.23 -10.06 1.87
CA TYR A 128 -13.79 -10.35 1.93
C TYR A 128 -13.43 -11.66 1.23
N GLY A 129 -14.37 -12.63 1.20
CA GLY A 129 -14.18 -13.90 0.50
C GLY A 129 -13.40 -14.95 1.30
N MET A 130 -13.04 -14.66 2.55
CA MET A 130 -12.36 -15.57 3.46
C MET A 130 -12.82 -15.38 4.91
N GLU A 131 -12.52 -16.37 5.75
CA GLU A 131 -12.90 -16.35 7.16
C GLU A 131 -12.06 -15.36 7.95
N LEU A 132 -12.73 -14.55 8.77
CA LEU A 132 -12.06 -13.65 9.72
C LEU A 132 -11.54 -14.48 10.91
N SER A 133 -10.33 -14.98 10.78
CA SER A 133 -9.68 -15.84 11.75
C SER A 133 -8.54 -15.14 12.48
N ASP A 134 -8.11 -15.70 13.61
CA ASP A 134 -6.96 -15.18 14.37
C ASP A 134 -5.63 -15.31 13.60
N ASP A 135 -5.51 -16.34 12.77
CA ASP A 135 -4.34 -16.57 11.91
C ASP A 135 -4.28 -15.51 10.80
N ASP A 136 -5.39 -15.27 10.10
CA ASP A 136 -5.46 -14.26 9.04
C ASP A 136 -5.27 -12.83 9.60
N PHE A 137 -5.85 -12.54 10.76
CA PHE A 137 -5.59 -11.30 11.46
C PHE A 137 -4.10 -11.14 11.82
N SER A 138 -3.47 -12.20 12.33
CA SER A 138 -2.06 -12.15 12.73
C SER A 138 -1.15 -11.92 11.53
N TYR A 139 -1.42 -12.63 10.43
CA TYR A 139 -0.76 -12.43 9.15
C TYR A 139 -0.92 -10.98 8.63
N THR A 140 -2.15 -10.46 8.60
CA THR A 140 -2.42 -9.08 8.17
C THR A 140 -1.72 -8.06 9.05
N TRP A 141 -1.71 -8.27 10.37
CA TRP A 141 -1.07 -7.37 11.31
C TRP A 141 0.46 -7.34 11.15
N GLU A 142 1.09 -8.49 10.92
CA GLU A 142 2.55 -8.58 10.71
C GLU A 142 2.98 -7.80 9.47
N TRP A 143 2.29 -7.98 8.35
CA TRP A 143 2.55 -7.21 7.13
C TRP A 143 2.25 -5.72 7.30
N PHE A 144 1.17 -5.38 8.01
CA PHE A 144 0.84 -3.99 8.32
C PHE A 144 1.95 -3.28 9.11
N GLU A 145 2.62 -3.96 10.04
CA GLU A 145 3.74 -3.37 10.78
C GLU A 145 4.95 -3.06 9.88
N ASN A 146 5.19 -3.85 8.82
CA ASN A 146 6.21 -3.52 7.82
C ASN A 146 5.83 -2.27 7.02
N VAL A 147 4.58 -2.18 6.55
CA VAL A 147 4.06 -1.00 5.86
C VAL A 147 4.16 0.25 6.75
N ARG A 148 3.83 0.14 8.06
CA ARG A 148 4.01 1.25 9.00
C ARG A 148 5.47 1.70 9.12
N GLN A 149 6.41 0.77 9.19
CA GLN A 149 7.84 1.10 9.24
C GLN A 149 8.27 1.86 7.99
N LEU A 150 7.79 1.45 6.81
CA LEU A 150 8.04 2.15 5.56
C LEU A 150 7.48 3.58 5.58
N TYR A 151 6.23 3.79 6.03
CA TYR A 151 5.66 5.14 6.13
C TYR A 151 6.44 6.04 7.09
N ARG A 152 6.94 5.52 8.23
CA ARG A 152 7.81 6.29 9.14
C ARG A 152 9.09 6.73 8.46
N ARG A 153 9.73 5.81 7.72
CA ARG A 153 10.94 6.08 6.92
C ARG A 153 10.67 7.15 5.86
N ALA A 154 9.59 6.99 5.09
CA ALA A 154 9.22 7.92 4.04
C ALA A 154 8.94 9.33 4.60
N VAL A 155 8.32 9.44 5.78
CA VAL A 155 8.18 10.73 6.47
C VAL A 155 9.51 11.34 6.87
N ALA A 156 10.42 10.55 7.45
CA ALA A 156 11.71 11.04 7.93
C ALA A 156 12.57 11.64 6.81
N GLU A 157 12.41 11.13 5.59
CA GLU A 157 13.23 11.51 4.43
C GLU A 157 12.42 12.29 3.37
N ASN A 158 11.17 12.64 3.68
CA ASN A 158 10.26 13.39 2.80
C ASN A 158 10.08 12.72 1.42
N LEU A 159 9.90 11.40 1.43
CA LEU A 159 9.70 10.55 0.24
C LEU A 159 8.22 10.43 -0.12
N HIS A 160 7.98 9.98 -1.34
CA HIS A 160 6.67 9.50 -1.79
C HIS A 160 6.46 8.05 -1.34
N VAL A 161 5.21 7.58 -1.37
CA VAL A 161 4.92 6.14 -1.26
C VAL A 161 4.13 5.69 -2.48
N LEU A 162 4.63 4.69 -3.20
CA LEU A 162 3.94 4.02 -4.29
C LEU A 162 3.45 2.66 -3.78
N PHE A 163 2.15 2.38 -3.86
CA PHE A 163 1.62 1.03 -3.68
C PHE A 163 1.41 0.37 -5.03
N THR A 164 1.77 -0.91 -5.13
CA THR A 164 1.63 -1.73 -6.32
C THR A 164 1.03 -3.09 -5.97
N ALA A 165 0.30 -3.69 -6.90
CA ALA A 165 -0.15 -5.08 -6.80
C ALA A 165 -0.53 -5.62 -8.18
N ASP A 166 -0.20 -6.88 -8.46
CA ASP A 166 -0.80 -7.60 -9.58
C ASP A 166 -2.27 -7.96 -9.27
N GLN A 167 -3.16 -7.97 -10.26
CA GLN A 167 -4.60 -8.25 -10.09
C GLN A 167 -5.06 -9.40 -10.95
#